data_AF-A0A848QU27-F1
#
_entry.id   AF-A0A848QU27-F1
#
_cell.length_a   1.000
_cell.length_b   1.000
_cell.length_c   1.000
_cell.angle_alpha   90.00
_cell.angle_beta   90.00
_cell.angle_gamma   90.00
#
_symmetry.space_group_name_H-M   'P 1'
#
loop_
_entity.id
_entity.type
_entity.pdbx_description
1 polymer ?
#
loop_
_entity_poly.entity_id
_entity_poly.type
_entity_poly.pdbx_seq_one_letter_code
_entity_poly.pdbx_strand_id
1 'polypeptide(L)'
;MNILILGDICPAEGTRSLFDSGDEKAIFGTLLPLLQTADVTVGNLECALSLAALDAVKTGPILRAKPTDAQVLSRAGFDILGIANNHIQDCGSDGVLETVEALRNASVAPVGGGASPDEAAAPRVIENNGLKIGIIAVAEREFNAVSDTCAGAHIFDPLTDLERIRDCALECDFTVVLYHGGIEDYAFPSPELANTCRALIRNGANLVLCQHSHVIGTLEHYQGGQILYGQGNAVYGHRPHNDQWNEGLAVSITISKTKKSAKASCEVQLLPIGSDTHGKVDLLPPNRAELVLTQLNQRSQLAADPAVIEQKWVQFCATLGNQNLPHAFGLGLWATRINKLLKGLLVKLLYTRKQKMIAMNVIRCAAHREVILTSLEQASKPAQASDG
;
A
#
# COMPACT_ATOMS: atom_id res chain seq x y z
N MET A 1 -14.36 16.23 -13.67
CA MET A 1 -14.11 15.70 -12.34
C MET A 1 -12.62 15.60 -12.15
N ASN A 2 -12.09 16.22 -11.11
CA ASN A 2 -10.69 16.17 -10.72
C ASN A 2 -10.55 15.38 -9.42
N ILE A 3 -9.77 14.31 -9.42
CA ILE A 3 -9.52 13.46 -8.26
C ILE A 3 -8.04 13.56 -7.91
N LEU A 4 -7.72 13.85 -6.66
CA LEU A 4 -6.35 13.87 -6.17
C LEU A 4 -6.12 12.66 -5.26
N ILE A 5 -5.14 11.82 -5.58
CA ILE A 5 -4.83 10.62 -4.80
C ILE A 5 -3.41 10.74 -4.23
N LEU A 6 -3.29 10.63 -2.91
CA LEU A 6 -2.02 10.60 -2.19
C LEU A 6 -1.63 9.15 -1.84
N GLY A 7 -0.33 8.92 -1.68
CA GLY A 7 0.22 7.67 -1.18
C GLY A 7 0.05 7.54 0.34
N ASP A 8 1.07 6.98 0.98
CA ASP A 8 1.00 6.58 2.37
C ASP A 8 0.97 7.77 3.33
N ILE A 9 -0.03 7.79 4.21
CA ILE A 9 -0.30 8.78 5.26
C ILE A 9 -0.31 8.05 6.60
N CYS A 10 0.61 8.42 7.48
CA CYS A 10 0.79 7.87 8.81
C CYS A 10 1.02 9.01 9.81
N PRO A 11 -0.03 9.47 10.51
CA PRO A 11 0.05 10.48 11.58
C PRO A 11 0.76 9.98 12.86
N ALA A 12 1.86 9.26 12.72
CA ALA A 12 2.61 8.62 13.79
C ALA A 12 3.83 9.47 14.23
N GLU A 13 4.81 8.85 14.88
CA GLU A 13 5.93 9.51 15.58
C GLU A 13 6.61 10.63 14.76
N GLY A 14 6.87 10.40 13.47
CA GLY A 14 7.57 11.35 12.59
C GLY A 14 6.76 12.59 12.16
N THR A 15 5.44 12.61 12.40
CA THR A 15 4.53 13.71 12.01
C THR A 15 3.63 14.16 13.17
N ARG A 16 3.75 13.50 14.34
CA ARG A 16 2.84 13.64 15.48
C ARG A 16 2.66 15.07 15.94
N SER A 17 3.75 15.83 16.02
CA SER A 17 3.73 17.24 16.45
C SER A 17 2.90 18.12 15.52
N LEU A 18 2.93 17.85 14.22
CA LEU A 18 2.12 18.57 13.23
C LEU A 18 0.63 18.25 13.41
N PHE A 19 0.27 16.98 13.54
CA PHE A 19 -1.14 16.60 13.77
C PHE A 19 -1.67 17.08 15.14
N ASP A 20 -0.83 17.11 16.16
CA ASP A 20 -1.20 17.65 17.47
C ASP A 20 -1.46 19.17 17.45
N SER A 21 -0.87 19.90 16.51
CA SER A 21 -1.19 21.31 16.30
C SER A 21 -2.59 21.52 15.73
N GLY A 22 -3.13 20.52 15.02
CA GLY A 22 -4.40 20.60 14.30
C GLY A 22 -4.40 21.55 13.10
N ASP A 23 -3.25 22.08 12.68
CA ASP A 23 -3.11 23.00 11.54
C ASP A 23 -2.81 22.23 10.25
N GLU A 24 -3.80 22.14 9.36
CA GLU A 24 -3.68 21.42 8.10
C GLU A 24 -2.63 22.05 7.18
N LYS A 25 -2.41 23.36 7.28
CA LYS A 25 -1.39 24.07 6.48
C LYS A 25 0.01 23.76 6.97
N ALA A 26 0.18 23.51 8.26
CA ALA A 26 1.44 23.04 8.81
C ALA A 26 1.79 21.63 8.34
N ILE A 27 0.80 20.79 8.04
CA ILE A 27 0.99 19.42 7.54
C ILE A 27 1.18 19.39 6.02
N PHE A 28 0.28 20.02 5.28
CA PHE A 28 0.15 19.86 3.83
C PHE A 28 0.65 21.06 3.01
N GLY A 29 1.13 22.12 3.65
CA GLY A 29 1.85 23.21 2.98
C GLY A 29 1.21 23.70 1.67
N THR A 30 1.99 23.63 0.60
CA THR A 30 1.59 23.99 -0.78
C THR A 30 0.65 22.98 -1.45
N LEU A 31 0.49 21.79 -0.89
CA LEU A 31 -0.45 20.77 -1.35
C LEU A 31 -1.88 21.05 -0.88
N LEU A 32 -2.05 21.72 0.28
CA LEU A 32 -3.36 21.97 0.90
C LEU A 32 -4.40 22.58 -0.06
N PRO A 33 -4.09 23.62 -0.86
CA PRO A 33 -5.05 24.17 -1.81
C PRO A 33 -5.51 23.14 -2.86
N LEU A 34 -4.66 22.20 -3.26
CA LEU A 34 -5.03 21.15 -4.21
C LEU A 34 -5.97 20.12 -3.56
N LEU A 35 -5.72 19.73 -2.31
CA LEU A 35 -6.59 18.84 -1.54
C LEU A 35 -8.01 19.45 -1.39
N GLN A 36 -8.08 20.74 -1.07
CA GLN A 36 -9.35 21.45 -0.82
C GLN A 36 -10.13 21.83 -2.09
N THR A 37 -9.50 21.82 -3.27
CA THR A 37 -10.13 22.20 -4.55
C THR A 37 -10.37 21.04 -5.50
N ALA A 38 -9.81 19.85 -5.22
CA ALA A 38 -10.20 18.65 -5.93
C ALA A 38 -11.69 18.36 -5.72
N ASP A 39 -12.34 17.73 -6.71
CA ASP A 39 -13.73 17.27 -6.53
C ASP A 39 -13.79 16.11 -5.53
N VAL A 40 -12.71 15.31 -5.48
CA VAL A 40 -12.50 14.25 -4.48
C VAL A 40 -11.01 14.13 -4.18
N THR A 41 -10.67 14.03 -2.89
CA THR A 41 -9.34 13.66 -2.44
C THR A 41 -9.33 12.29 -1.76
N VAL A 42 -8.36 11.48 -2.16
CA VAL A 42 -8.14 10.11 -1.68
C VAL A 42 -6.72 10.00 -1.10
N GLY A 43 -6.54 9.19 -0.06
CA GLY A 43 -5.21 8.83 0.46
C GLY A 43 -5.17 7.40 1.00
N ASN A 44 -3.99 6.88 1.31
CA ASN A 44 -3.85 5.62 2.06
C ASN A 44 -3.50 5.94 3.53
N LEU A 45 -4.38 5.58 4.45
CA LEU A 45 -4.15 5.74 5.89
C LEU A 45 -3.48 4.48 6.44
N GLU A 46 -2.15 4.51 6.52
CA GLU A 46 -1.32 3.36 6.87
C GLU A 46 -1.01 3.29 8.37
N CYS A 47 -2.07 3.36 9.17
CA CYS A 47 -2.05 3.15 10.61
C CYS A 47 -3.46 2.96 11.16
N ALA A 48 -3.58 2.36 12.34
CA ALA A 48 -4.84 2.39 13.08
C ALA A 48 -5.05 3.75 13.76
N LEU A 49 -6.25 4.35 13.63
CA LEU A 49 -6.67 5.50 14.42
C LEU A 49 -7.24 5.05 15.76
N SER A 50 -6.38 4.46 16.59
CA SER A 50 -6.76 3.90 17.89
C SER A 50 -5.65 4.11 18.91
N LEU A 51 -6.05 4.29 20.18
CA LEU A 51 -5.14 4.30 21.33
C LEU A 51 -5.25 3.03 22.17
N ALA A 52 -5.99 2.03 21.70
CA ALA A 52 -6.19 0.75 22.36
C ALA A 52 -4.88 -0.01 22.63
N ALA A 53 -4.98 -1.05 23.46
CA ALA A 53 -3.83 -1.86 23.87
C ALA A 53 -3.12 -2.51 22.68
N LEU A 54 -1.82 -2.73 22.84
CA LEU A 54 -0.92 -3.26 21.81
C LEU A 54 -0.80 -4.79 21.92
N ASP A 55 -1.90 -5.51 21.75
CA ASP A 55 -1.93 -6.98 21.75
C ASP A 55 -1.99 -7.58 20.34
N ALA A 56 -1.78 -6.76 19.31
CA ALA A 56 -1.76 -7.20 17.92
C ALA A 56 -0.70 -8.28 17.67
N VAL A 57 -1.13 -9.38 17.05
CA VAL A 57 -0.23 -10.42 16.54
C VAL A 57 0.44 -9.88 15.30
N LYS A 58 1.67 -9.35 15.39
CA LYS A 58 2.39 -8.84 14.24
C LYS A 58 3.91 -9.01 14.31
N THR A 59 4.56 -8.78 13.17
CA THR A 59 6.00 -8.49 13.08
C THR A 59 6.22 -7.09 12.53
N GLY A 60 7.24 -6.37 13.02
CA GLY A 60 7.53 -5.00 12.59
C GLY A 60 7.01 -3.93 13.56
N PRO A 61 7.10 -2.63 13.20
CA PRO A 61 6.68 -1.53 14.06
C PRO A 61 5.15 -1.48 14.19
N ILE A 62 4.65 -1.07 15.36
CA ILE A 62 3.23 -0.78 15.54
C ILE A 62 3.00 0.69 15.16
N LEU A 63 2.13 0.93 14.18
CA LEU A 63 1.75 2.25 13.71
C LEU A 63 0.32 2.57 14.11
N ARG A 64 0.18 3.59 14.96
CA ARG A 64 -1.11 4.09 15.41
C ARG A 64 -1.11 5.61 15.53
N ALA A 65 -2.30 6.17 15.42
CA ALA A 65 -2.57 7.60 15.52
C ALA A 65 -3.85 7.85 16.34
N LYS A 66 -4.16 9.11 16.64
CA LYS A 66 -5.32 9.46 17.46
C LYS A 66 -6.60 9.38 16.61
N PRO A 67 -7.73 8.88 17.13
CA PRO A 67 -9.03 8.96 16.44
C PRO A 67 -9.37 10.37 15.91
N THR A 68 -8.96 11.42 16.65
CA THR A 68 -9.17 12.82 16.27
C THR A 68 -8.42 13.25 15.01
N ASP A 69 -7.39 12.52 14.59
CA ASP A 69 -6.64 12.85 13.37
C ASP A 69 -7.51 12.69 12.10
N ALA A 70 -8.57 11.87 12.17
CA ALA A 70 -9.58 11.80 11.11
C ALA A 70 -10.19 13.18 10.82
N GLN A 71 -10.40 14.01 11.83
CA GLN A 71 -10.94 15.36 11.65
C GLN A 71 -9.93 16.31 11.00
N VAL A 72 -8.64 16.14 11.30
CA VAL A 72 -7.57 16.92 10.67
C VAL A 72 -7.49 16.59 9.18
N LEU A 73 -7.54 15.29 8.83
CA LEU A 73 -7.55 14.83 7.44
C LEU A 73 -8.81 15.31 6.70
N SER A 74 -9.98 15.23 7.32
CA SER A 74 -11.23 15.76 6.77
C SER A 74 -11.14 17.26 6.46
N ARG A 75 -10.66 18.09 7.41
CA ARG A 75 -10.47 19.54 7.19
C ARG A 75 -9.40 19.87 6.16
N ALA A 76 -8.42 18.99 5.96
CA ALA A 76 -7.43 19.12 4.90
C ALA A 76 -8.04 18.87 3.50
N GLY A 77 -9.22 18.23 3.44
CA GLY A 77 -9.98 17.99 2.22
C GLY A 77 -10.08 16.52 1.81
N PHE A 78 -9.67 15.56 2.65
CA PHE A 78 -9.80 14.13 2.34
C PHE A 78 -11.26 13.68 2.42
N ASP A 79 -11.76 13.10 1.34
CA ASP A 79 -13.11 12.51 1.28
C ASP A 79 -13.08 11.00 1.49
N ILE A 80 -11.97 10.35 1.08
CA ILE A 80 -11.82 8.90 1.09
C ILE A 80 -10.43 8.54 1.61
N LEU A 81 -10.36 7.55 2.50
CA LEU A 81 -9.09 6.96 2.91
C LEU A 81 -9.12 5.44 2.72
N GLY A 82 -8.16 4.94 1.96
CA GLY A 82 -7.85 3.52 1.87
C GLY A 82 -7.27 3.04 3.19
N ILE A 83 -7.80 1.93 3.70
CA ILE A 83 -7.33 1.27 4.93
C ILE A 83 -6.99 -0.21 4.69
N ALA A 84 -7.02 -0.67 3.44
CA ALA A 84 -6.42 -1.94 3.05
C ALA A 84 -4.89 -1.81 3.08
N ASN A 85 -4.29 -2.02 4.24
CA ASN A 85 -2.84 -2.06 4.39
C ASN A 85 -2.43 -3.01 5.52
N ASN A 86 -1.13 -3.25 5.65
CA ASN A 86 -0.56 -4.14 6.66
C ASN A 86 -0.65 -3.59 8.09
N HIS A 87 -0.87 -2.29 8.27
CA HIS A 87 -0.87 -1.62 9.57
C HIS A 87 -2.26 -1.39 10.19
N ILE A 88 -3.36 -1.68 9.48
CA ILE A 88 -4.72 -1.38 9.98
C ILE A 88 -5.08 -2.19 11.23
N GLN A 89 -4.54 -3.40 11.38
CA GLN A 89 -4.74 -4.28 12.55
C GLN A 89 -3.68 -4.11 13.64
N ASP A 90 -2.84 -3.08 13.61
CA ASP A 90 -1.79 -2.85 14.61
C ASP A 90 -2.33 -2.61 16.03
N CYS A 91 -3.61 -2.24 16.15
CA CYS A 91 -4.37 -2.14 17.40
C CYS A 91 -5.48 -3.19 17.49
N GLY A 92 -5.32 -4.34 16.82
CA GLY A 92 -6.28 -5.42 16.80
C GLY A 92 -7.58 -5.10 16.05
N SER A 93 -8.55 -6.01 16.15
CA SER A 93 -9.87 -5.86 15.52
C SER A 93 -10.59 -4.61 16.00
N ASP A 94 -10.52 -4.29 17.30
CA ASP A 94 -11.14 -3.10 17.87
C ASP A 94 -10.53 -1.83 17.28
N GLY A 95 -9.22 -1.79 17.07
CA GLY A 95 -8.54 -0.68 16.42
C GLY A 95 -9.01 -0.43 14.98
N VAL A 96 -9.37 -1.47 14.23
CA VAL A 96 -9.97 -1.33 12.89
C VAL A 96 -11.36 -0.69 12.99
N LEU A 97 -12.19 -1.18 13.91
CA LEU A 97 -13.55 -0.67 14.10
C LEU A 97 -13.55 0.80 14.55
N GLU A 98 -12.69 1.14 15.51
CA GLU A 98 -12.47 2.52 15.96
C GLU A 98 -11.98 3.42 14.80
N THR A 99 -11.11 2.90 13.93
CA THR A 99 -10.63 3.63 12.75
C THR A 99 -11.78 3.92 11.78
N VAL A 100 -12.58 2.90 11.45
CA VAL A 100 -13.75 3.04 10.56
C VAL A 100 -14.75 4.05 11.16
N GLU A 101 -15.03 3.97 12.45
CA GLU A 101 -15.91 4.90 13.15
C GLU A 101 -15.36 6.33 13.14
N ALA A 102 -14.08 6.53 13.47
CA ALA A 102 -13.44 7.83 13.47
C ALA A 102 -13.50 8.52 12.11
N LEU A 103 -13.23 7.77 11.04
CA LEU A 103 -13.33 8.25 9.66
C LEU A 103 -14.77 8.64 9.29
N ARG A 104 -15.75 7.76 9.57
CA ARG A 104 -17.18 8.05 9.31
C ARG A 104 -17.67 9.27 10.08
N ASN A 105 -17.28 9.41 11.35
CA ASN A 105 -17.64 10.57 12.18
C ASN A 105 -17.00 11.87 11.67
N ALA A 106 -15.84 11.79 11.00
CA ALA A 106 -15.21 12.91 10.31
C ALA A 106 -15.73 13.13 8.88
N SER A 107 -16.77 12.40 8.44
CA SER A 107 -17.29 12.41 7.06
C SER A 107 -16.28 11.97 6.00
N VAL A 108 -15.30 11.15 6.37
CA VAL A 108 -14.33 10.52 5.46
C VAL A 108 -14.74 9.06 5.25
N ALA A 109 -14.82 8.60 4.00
CA ALA A 109 -15.20 7.24 3.69
C ALA A 109 -13.99 6.29 3.77
N PRO A 110 -13.98 5.28 4.67
CA PRO A 110 -12.99 4.20 4.61
C PRO A 110 -13.26 3.27 3.43
N VAL A 111 -12.20 2.74 2.81
CA VAL A 111 -12.28 1.75 1.72
C VAL A 111 -11.22 0.67 1.91
N GLY A 112 -11.55 -0.59 1.64
CA GLY A 112 -10.60 -1.70 1.71
C GLY A 112 -10.40 -2.27 3.12
N GLY A 113 -11.28 -1.97 4.07
CA GLY A 113 -11.25 -2.56 5.40
C GLY A 113 -12.58 -2.37 6.12
N GLY A 114 -12.85 -3.21 7.10
CA GLY A 114 -14.15 -3.21 7.77
C GLY A 114 -14.31 -4.34 8.77
N ALA A 115 -15.52 -4.45 9.31
CA ALA A 115 -15.93 -5.46 10.29
C ALA A 115 -16.15 -6.84 9.69
N SER A 116 -16.38 -6.93 8.38
CA SER A 116 -16.63 -8.18 7.67
C SER A 116 -15.98 -8.21 6.28
N PRO A 117 -15.76 -9.41 5.69
CA PRO A 117 -15.22 -9.53 4.34
C PRO A 117 -16.01 -8.76 3.28
N ASP A 118 -17.34 -8.76 3.37
CA ASP A 118 -18.19 -8.04 2.40
C ASP A 118 -18.06 -6.51 2.53
N GLU A 119 -17.99 -5.99 3.76
CA GLU A 119 -17.77 -4.55 3.99
C GLU A 119 -16.39 -4.12 3.47
N ALA A 120 -15.35 -4.90 3.80
CA ALA A 120 -13.98 -4.60 3.40
C ALA A 120 -13.78 -4.65 1.87
N ALA A 121 -14.44 -5.61 1.20
CA ALA A 121 -14.35 -5.81 -0.25
C ALA A 121 -15.27 -4.88 -1.07
N ALA A 122 -16.10 -4.05 -0.43
CA ALA A 122 -17.03 -3.17 -1.13
C ALA A 122 -16.28 -2.03 -1.84
N PRO A 123 -16.47 -1.85 -3.16
CA PRO A 123 -15.92 -0.69 -3.86
C PRO A 123 -16.60 0.60 -3.39
N ARG A 124 -15.86 1.70 -3.42
CA ARG A 124 -16.44 3.04 -3.26
C ARG A 124 -16.71 3.63 -4.63
N VAL A 125 -17.99 3.76 -4.97
CA VAL A 125 -18.41 4.45 -6.19
C VAL A 125 -18.70 5.91 -5.86
N ILE A 126 -18.00 6.82 -6.54
CA ILE A 126 -18.26 8.25 -6.50
C ILE A 126 -19.02 8.63 -7.75
N GLU A 127 -20.08 9.43 -7.60
CA GLU A 127 -20.79 10.01 -8.72
C GLU A 127 -20.74 11.54 -8.67
N ASN A 128 -20.25 12.17 -9.75
CA ASN A 128 -20.28 13.62 -9.90
C ASN A 128 -20.52 14.00 -11.36
N ASN A 129 -21.47 14.90 -11.63
CA ASN A 129 -21.81 15.36 -12.97
C ASN A 129 -22.09 14.23 -13.98
N GLY A 130 -22.71 13.13 -13.53
CA GLY A 130 -23.03 11.95 -14.36
C GLY A 130 -21.81 11.11 -14.77
N LEU A 131 -20.66 11.30 -14.11
CA LEU A 131 -19.51 10.41 -14.16
C LEU A 131 -19.51 9.52 -12.91
N LYS A 132 -19.31 8.21 -13.10
CA LYS A 132 -19.15 7.25 -12.01
C LYS A 132 -17.72 6.73 -11.93
N ILE A 133 -17.11 6.83 -10.76
CA ILE A 133 -15.73 6.43 -10.52
C ILE A 133 -15.69 5.39 -9.41
N GLY A 134 -15.22 4.18 -9.72
CA GLY A 134 -15.05 3.12 -8.74
C GLY A 134 -13.65 3.17 -8.13
N ILE A 135 -13.55 3.10 -6.81
CA ILE A 135 -12.31 2.95 -6.07
C ILE A 135 -12.35 1.63 -5.31
N ILE A 136 -11.37 0.77 -5.56
CA ILE A 136 -11.17 -0.51 -4.88
C ILE A 136 -9.83 -0.43 -4.16
N ALA A 137 -9.78 -0.82 -2.89
CA ALA A 137 -8.53 -0.90 -2.14
C ALA A 137 -8.32 -2.35 -1.66
N VAL A 138 -7.12 -2.88 -1.90
CA VAL A 138 -6.71 -4.24 -1.56
C VAL A 138 -5.29 -4.23 -0.99
N ALA A 139 -4.98 -5.17 -0.10
CA ALA A 139 -3.65 -5.35 0.45
C ALA A 139 -3.10 -6.75 0.17
N GLU A 140 -1.78 -6.88 0.22
CA GLU A 140 -1.13 -8.18 0.39
C GLU A 140 -1.35 -8.72 1.80
N ARG A 141 -1.32 -10.07 1.93
CA ARG A 141 -1.59 -10.75 3.19
C ARG A 141 -0.38 -10.71 4.11
N GLU A 142 -0.54 -10.05 5.24
CA GLU A 142 0.34 -10.18 6.41
C GLU A 142 -0.51 -10.61 7.62
N PHE A 143 -0.52 -9.81 8.68
CA PHE A 143 -1.29 -10.00 9.90
C PHE A 143 -2.50 -9.06 9.96
N ASN A 144 -3.03 -8.70 8.79
CA ASN A 144 -3.96 -7.60 8.59
C ASN A 144 -5.33 -8.05 8.04
N ALA A 145 -5.56 -9.33 7.80
CA ALA A 145 -6.73 -9.81 7.06
C ALA A 145 -8.05 -9.72 7.86
N VAL A 146 -9.09 -9.25 7.19
CA VAL A 146 -10.48 -9.39 7.64
C VAL A 146 -10.95 -10.85 7.59
N SER A 147 -11.85 -11.22 8.50
CA SER A 147 -12.56 -12.51 8.53
C SER A 147 -13.95 -12.35 9.15
N ASP A 148 -14.75 -13.41 9.17
CA ASP A 148 -16.09 -13.38 9.79
C ASP A 148 -16.08 -13.06 11.30
N THR A 149 -14.94 -13.22 11.96
CA THR A 149 -14.77 -13.02 13.40
C THR A 149 -13.75 -11.95 13.76
N CYS A 150 -13.15 -11.27 12.78
CA CYS A 150 -12.09 -10.30 13.02
C CYS A 150 -12.13 -9.20 11.95
N ALA A 151 -12.29 -7.95 12.38
CA ALA A 151 -12.25 -6.78 11.49
C ALA A 151 -10.83 -6.58 10.97
N GLY A 152 -10.65 -6.21 9.70
CA GLY A 152 -9.33 -6.09 9.09
C GLY A 152 -9.34 -5.47 7.69
N ALA A 153 -8.20 -5.54 7.01
CA ALA A 153 -8.00 -5.19 5.61
C ALA A 153 -8.60 -6.23 4.67
N HIS A 154 -9.10 -5.75 3.53
CA HIS A 154 -9.42 -6.57 2.37
C HIS A 154 -8.13 -7.05 1.71
N ILE A 155 -7.90 -8.36 1.72
CA ILE A 155 -6.72 -8.98 1.13
C ILE A 155 -7.03 -9.38 -0.30
N PHE A 156 -6.12 -9.04 -1.22
CA PHE A 156 -6.26 -9.41 -2.62
C PHE A 156 -6.33 -10.94 -2.79
N ASP A 157 -7.42 -11.43 -3.36
CA ASP A 157 -7.61 -12.79 -3.83
C ASP A 157 -7.93 -12.77 -5.34
N PRO A 158 -7.03 -13.28 -6.20
CA PRO A 158 -7.24 -13.28 -7.63
C PRO A 158 -8.46 -14.10 -8.08
N LEU A 159 -8.99 -15.02 -7.26
CA LEU A 159 -10.18 -15.81 -7.59
C LEU A 159 -11.46 -14.97 -7.52
N THR A 160 -11.53 -14.00 -6.62
CA THR A 160 -12.74 -13.20 -6.39
C THR A 160 -12.59 -11.75 -6.81
N ASP A 161 -11.43 -11.14 -6.59
CA ASP A 161 -11.25 -9.71 -6.82
C ASP A 161 -11.16 -9.35 -8.30
N LEU A 162 -10.68 -10.26 -9.15
CA LEU A 162 -10.71 -10.04 -10.59
C LEU A 162 -12.14 -9.98 -11.14
N GLU A 163 -13.08 -10.72 -10.54
CA GLU A 163 -14.50 -10.64 -10.88
C GLU A 163 -15.11 -9.34 -10.33
N ARG A 164 -14.83 -8.99 -9.07
CA ARG A 164 -15.30 -7.74 -8.46
C ARG A 164 -14.85 -6.49 -9.21
N ILE A 165 -13.59 -6.46 -9.67
CA ILE A 165 -13.06 -5.36 -10.50
C ILE A 165 -13.83 -5.28 -11.82
N ARG A 166 -14.12 -6.42 -12.45
CA ARG A 166 -14.88 -6.47 -13.69
C ARG A 166 -16.29 -5.94 -13.49
N ASP A 167 -16.97 -6.36 -12.43
CA ASP A 167 -18.33 -5.91 -12.12
C ASP A 167 -18.36 -4.42 -11.82
N CYS A 168 -17.41 -3.91 -11.02
CA CYS A 168 -17.27 -2.49 -10.77
C CYS A 168 -17.03 -1.69 -12.07
N ALA A 169 -16.20 -2.22 -12.98
CA ALA A 169 -15.90 -1.57 -14.26
C ALA A 169 -17.09 -1.54 -15.23
N LEU A 170 -18.08 -2.44 -15.08
CA LEU A 170 -19.32 -2.40 -15.85
C LEU A 170 -20.25 -1.28 -15.39
N GLU A 171 -20.15 -0.85 -14.14
CA GLU A 171 -21.00 0.18 -13.53
C GLU A 171 -20.34 1.57 -13.48
N CYS A 172 -19.03 1.66 -13.72
CA CYS A 172 -18.23 2.88 -13.61
C CYS A 172 -17.65 3.32 -14.96
N ASP A 173 -17.54 4.64 -15.17
CA ASP A 173 -16.82 5.21 -16.31
C ASP A 173 -15.29 5.09 -16.16
N PHE A 174 -14.81 4.98 -14.92
CA PHE A 174 -13.39 4.81 -14.60
C PHE A 174 -13.22 4.03 -13.28
N THR A 175 -12.28 3.10 -13.22
CA THR A 175 -12.00 2.27 -12.03
C THR A 175 -10.54 2.41 -11.62
N VAL A 176 -10.33 2.78 -10.35
CA VAL A 176 -9.02 2.89 -9.70
C VAL A 176 -8.86 1.75 -8.71
N VAL A 177 -7.73 1.05 -8.76
CA VAL A 177 -7.33 0.09 -7.72
C VAL A 177 -6.15 0.65 -6.94
N LEU A 178 -6.33 0.82 -5.64
CA LEU A 178 -5.27 1.08 -4.67
C LEU A 178 -4.76 -0.29 -4.19
N TYR A 179 -3.55 -0.65 -4.60
CA TYR A 179 -2.95 -1.94 -4.27
C TYR A 179 -1.83 -1.72 -3.25
N HIS A 180 -2.07 -2.07 -2.00
CA HIS A 180 -1.08 -1.95 -0.94
C HIS A 180 -0.21 -3.21 -0.87
N GLY A 181 0.94 -3.18 -1.51
CA GLY A 181 1.82 -4.34 -1.62
C GLY A 181 3.05 -4.09 -2.47
N GLY A 182 3.88 -5.11 -2.60
CA GLY A 182 5.23 -4.96 -3.12
C GLY A 182 6.27 -5.02 -2.00
N ILE A 183 7.46 -4.48 -2.24
CA ILE A 183 8.57 -4.63 -1.31
C ILE A 183 9.12 -3.26 -0.96
N GLU A 184 9.19 -2.98 0.34
CA GLU A 184 9.80 -1.76 0.88
C GLU A 184 11.17 -1.49 0.27
N ASP A 185 11.43 -0.21 -0.04
CA ASP A 185 12.67 0.30 -0.62
C ASP A 185 13.04 -0.28 -2.01
N TYR A 186 12.13 -1.01 -2.66
CA TYR A 186 12.36 -1.60 -3.99
C TYR A 186 11.56 -0.89 -5.09
N ALA A 187 12.26 -0.06 -5.87
CA ALA A 187 11.64 0.80 -6.89
C ALA A 187 11.24 0.10 -8.22
N PHE A 188 11.50 -1.20 -8.36
CA PHE A 188 11.04 -1.99 -9.52
C PHE A 188 9.96 -2.96 -9.05
N PRO A 189 8.96 -3.31 -9.87
CA PRO A 189 8.04 -4.36 -9.48
C PRO A 189 8.75 -5.72 -9.46
N SER A 190 8.37 -6.58 -8.53
CA SER A 190 8.67 -8.01 -8.67
C SER A 190 7.94 -8.56 -9.91
N PRO A 191 8.41 -9.66 -10.53
CA PRO A 191 7.67 -10.28 -11.64
C PRO A 191 6.24 -10.66 -11.27
N GLU A 192 6.00 -11.05 -10.02
CA GLU A 192 4.66 -11.39 -9.52
C GLU A 192 3.78 -10.15 -9.38
N LEU A 193 4.27 -9.06 -8.78
CA LEU A 193 3.53 -7.80 -8.67
C LEU A 193 3.16 -7.25 -10.06
N ALA A 194 4.10 -7.28 -11.01
CA ALA A 194 3.84 -6.87 -12.40
C ALA A 194 2.72 -7.70 -13.03
N ASN A 195 2.74 -9.03 -12.83
CA ASN A 195 1.69 -9.91 -13.35
C ASN A 195 0.33 -9.67 -12.69
N THR A 196 0.31 -9.46 -11.37
CA THR A 196 -0.88 -9.11 -10.60
C THR A 196 -1.50 -7.81 -11.09
N CYS A 197 -0.75 -6.70 -11.12
CA CYS A 197 -1.29 -5.41 -11.55
C CYS A 197 -1.79 -5.42 -13.00
N ARG A 198 -1.07 -6.10 -13.91
CA ARG A 198 -1.54 -6.33 -15.29
C ARG A 198 -2.84 -7.14 -15.32
N ALA A 199 -3.05 -8.10 -14.42
CA ALA A 199 -4.30 -8.83 -14.30
C ALA A 199 -5.47 -7.94 -13.86
N LEU A 200 -5.24 -6.99 -12.95
CA LEU A 200 -6.24 -6.00 -12.56
C LEU A 200 -6.69 -5.16 -13.77
N ILE A 201 -5.72 -4.66 -14.56
CA ILE A 201 -6.02 -3.90 -15.79
C ILE A 201 -6.81 -4.75 -16.80
N ARG A 202 -6.42 -6.02 -17.03
CA ARG A 202 -7.16 -6.94 -17.93
C ARG A 202 -8.61 -7.15 -17.50
N ASN A 203 -8.93 -6.96 -16.22
CA ASN A 203 -10.25 -7.14 -15.67
C ASN A 203 -11.04 -5.84 -15.50
N GLY A 204 -10.56 -4.71 -16.04
CA GLY A 204 -11.35 -3.48 -16.13
C GLY A 204 -10.84 -2.31 -15.30
N ALA A 205 -9.79 -2.50 -14.50
CA ALA A 205 -9.12 -1.36 -13.86
C ALA A 205 -8.52 -0.43 -14.93
N ASN A 206 -8.72 0.88 -14.78
CA ASN A 206 -8.11 1.88 -15.66
C ASN A 206 -6.79 2.41 -15.09
N LEU A 207 -6.70 2.48 -13.75
CA LEU A 207 -5.52 2.91 -13.04
C LEU A 207 -5.27 1.98 -11.85
N VAL A 208 -4.03 1.49 -11.72
CA VAL A 208 -3.56 0.76 -10.54
C VAL A 208 -2.46 1.58 -9.89
N LEU A 209 -2.64 1.93 -8.62
CA LEU A 209 -1.65 2.65 -7.80
C LEU A 209 -1.14 1.71 -6.72
N CYS A 210 0.14 1.33 -6.81
CA CYS A 210 0.79 0.53 -5.79
C CYS A 210 1.32 1.44 -4.67
N GLN A 211 0.93 1.12 -3.46
CA GLN A 211 1.32 1.76 -2.20
C GLN A 211 2.20 0.78 -1.41
N HIS A 212 2.65 1.07 -0.17
CA HIS A 212 3.52 0.21 0.67
C HIS A 212 5.04 0.32 0.42
N SER A 213 5.50 0.34 -0.84
CA SER A 213 6.96 0.28 -1.10
C SER A 213 7.77 1.46 -0.52
N HIS A 214 7.10 2.53 -0.06
CA HIS A 214 7.67 3.77 0.46
C HIS A 214 8.63 4.50 -0.49
N VAL A 215 8.66 4.12 -1.77
CA VAL A 215 9.51 4.72 -2.79
C VAL A 215 8.74 4.95 -4.08
N ILE A 216 9.15 5.96 -4.84
CA ILE A 216 8.61 6.18 -6.19
C ILE A 216 9.16 5.08 -7.12
N GLY A 217 8.26 4.22 -7.61
CA GLY A 217 8.59 3.03 -8.38
C GLY A 217 8.80 3.30 -9.88
N THR A 218 8.10 2.50 -10.70
CA THR A 218 8.02 2.62 -12.17
C THR A 218 6.59 2.82 -12.65
N LEU A 219 6.46 3.38 -13.85
CA LEU A 219 5.21 3.57 -14.56
C LEU A 219 5.10 2.60 -15.74
N GLU A 220 3.93 1.99 -15.92
CA GLU A 220 3.64 1.15 -17.07
C GLU A 220 2.29 1.54 -17.68
N HIS A 221 2.26 1.64 -19.02
CA HIS A 221 1.01 1.69 -19.79
C HIS A 221 0.75 0.30 -20.34
N TYR A 222 -0.37 -0.32 -19.95
CA TYR A 222 -0.68 -1.70 -20.30
C TYR A 222 -2.14 -1.80 -20.76
N GLN A 223 -2.38 -2.28 -21.98
CA GLN A 223 -3.73 -2.47 -22.56
C GLN A 223 -4.69 -1.27 -22.40
N GLY A 224 -4.16 -0.04 -22.48
CA GLY A 224 -4.95 1.19 -22.36
C GLY A 224 -5.24 1.64 -20.92
N GLY A 225 -4.79 0.88 -19.92
CA GLY A 225 -4.71 1.32 -18.53
C GLY A 225 -3.29 1.72 -18.12
N GLN A 226 -3.17 2.27 -16.92
CA GLN A 226 -1.92 2.78 -16.37
C GLN A 226 -1.65 2.14 -15.00
N ILE A 227 -0.39 1.79 -14.73
CA ILE A 227 0.05 1.19 -13.48
C ILE A 227 1.23 2.00 -12.93
N LEU A 228 1.14 2.43 -11.68
CA LEU A 228 2.25 3.01 -10.92
C LEU A 228 2.67 2.03 -9.84
N TYR A 229 3.85 1.43 -9.97
CA TYR A 229 4.35 0.34 -9.09
C TYR A 229 4.96 0.81 -7.76
N GLY A 230 4.77 2.08 -7.41
CA GLY A 230 5.21 2.66 -6.15
C GLY A 230 4.94 4.14 -6.14
N GLN A 231 3.97 4.57 -5.34
CA GLN A 231 3.56 5.96 -5.23
C GLN A 231 4.50 6.78 -4.32
N GLY A 232 5.23 6.13 -3.43
CA GLY A 232 6.03 6.77 -2.39
C GLY A 232 5.18 7.34 -1.25
N ASN A 233 5.85 7.94 -0.28
CA ASN A 233 5.20 8.49 0.90
C ASN A 233 4.56 9.84 0.61
N ALA A 234 3.36 10.06 1.17
CA ALA A 234 2.80 11.40 1.29
C ALA A 234 3.20 11.97 2.65
N VAL A 235 2.63 11.47 3.74
CA VAL A 235 2.82 11.99 5.11
C VAL A 235 3.34 10.84 5.99
N TYR A 236 4.66 10.65 6.07
CA TYR A 236 5.24 9.51 6.81
C TYR A 236 6.46 9.92 7.68
N GLY A 237 6.67 11.22 7.85
CA GLY A 237 7.83 11.78 8.53
C GLY A 237 9.08 11.78 7.65
N HIS A 238 10.20 12.25 8.21
CA HIS A 238 11.43 12.48 7.46
C HIS A 238 12.58 11.58 7.91
N ARG A 239 13.29 10.99 6.95
CA ARG A 239 14.53 10.25 7.16
C ARG A 239 15.72 11.06 6.62
N PRO A 240 16.70 11.43 7.46
CA PRO A 240 17.87 12.18 6.99
C PRO A 240 18.59 11.50 5.83
N HIS A 241 18.91 12.27 4.79
CA HIS A 241 19.64 11.80 3.60
C HIS A 241 18.98 10.63 2.84
N ASN A 242 17.65 10.49 2.93
CA ASN A 242 16.91 9.45 2.24
C ASN A 242 15.78 10.04 1.38
N ASP A 243 16.14 10.59 0.24
CA ASP A 243 15.17 11.14 -0.73
C ASP A 243 14.13 10.10 -1.15
N GLN A 244 14.50 8.82 -1.26
CA GLN A 244 13.57 7.77 -1.67
C GLN A 244 12.40 7.63 -0.70
N TRP A 245 12.66 7.77 0.60
CA TRP A 245 11.65 7.74 1.66
C TRP A 245 10.87 9.06 1.76
N ASN A 246 11.56 10.19 1.55
CA ASN A 246 11.02 11.52 1.80
C ASN A 246 10.22 12.08 0.62
N GLU A 247 10.21 11.41 -0.53
CA GLU A 247 9.55 11.87 -1.76
C GLU A 247 8.46 10.88 -2.19
N GLY A 248 7.38 11.43 -2.74
CA GLY A 248 6.26 10.66 -3.27
C GLY A 248 5.58 11.37 -4.43
N LEU A 249 4.46 10.82 -4.87
CA LEU A 249 3.64 11.36 -5.94
C LEU A 249 2.21 11.58 -5.46
N ALA A 250 1.72 12.82 -5.53
CA ALA A 250 0.30 13.07 -5.60
C ALA A 250 -0.15 12.83 -7.05
N VAL A 251 -1.18 12.00 -7.24
CA VAL A 251 -1.69 11.62 -8.57
C VAL A 251 -2.98 12.37 -8.80
N SER A 252 -2.97 13.30 -9.75
CA SER A 252 -4.15 14.07 -10.17
C SER A 252 -4.78 13.41 -11.39
N ILE A 253 -6.08 13.14 -11.32
CA ILE A 253 -6.84 12.45 -12.36
C ILE A 253 -7.96 13.40 -12.81
N THR A 254 -7.87 13.86 -14.06
CA THR A 254 -8.90 14.72 -14.66
C THR A 254 -9.72 13.91 -15.65
N ILE A 255 -11.00 13.72 -15.32
CA ILE A 255 -11.97 12.97 -16.13
C ILE A 255 -13.02 13.92 -16.68
N SER A 256 -13.24 13.82 -17.98
CA SER A 256 -14.22 14.62 -18.70
C SER A 256 -15.04 13.75 -19.67
N LYS A 257 -16.34 14.01 -19.76
CA LYS A 257 -17.24 13.38 -20.72
C LYS A 257 -17.83 14.45 -21.61
N THR A 258 -17.66 14.29 -22.91
CA THR A 258 -18.20 15.24 -23.89
C THR A 258 -19.48 14.68 -24.49
N LYS A 259 -20.43 15.54 -24.87
CA LYS A 259 -21.67 15.11 -25.54
C LYS A 259 -21.45 14.35 -26.86
N LYS A 260 -20.22 14.39 -27.43
CA LYS A 260 -19.85 13.76 -28.70
C LYS A 260 -19.21 12.38 -28.56
N SER A 261 -18.82 11.96 -27.34
CA SER A 261 -18.22 10.65 -27.07
C SER A 261 -18.93 10.00 -25.90
N ALA A 262 -19.40 8.76 -26.08
CA ALA A 262 -19.95 7.97 -24.98
C ALA A 262 -18.86 7.60 -23.95
N LYS A 263 -17.58 7.57 -24.35
CA LYS A 263 -16.43 7.24 -23.51
C LYS A 263 -15.82 8.50 -22.90
N ALA A 264 -15.60 8.49 -21.59
CA ALA A 264 -14.90 9.56 -20.88
C ALA A 264 -13.42 9.62 -21.31
N SER A 265 -12.87 10.83 -21.43
CA SER A 265 -11.44 11.08 -21.54
C SER A 265 -10.85 11.26 -20.15
N CYS A 266 -9.65 10.71 -19.94
CA CYS A 266 -8.93 10.78 -18.68
C CYS A 266 -7.50 11.27 -18.92
N GLU A 267 -7.05 12.19 -18.10
CA GLU A 267 -5.66 12.63 -17.99
C GLU A 267 -5.15 12.31 -16.59
N VAL A 268 -3.99 11.66 -16.50
CA VAL A 268 -3.32 11.34 -15.24
C VAL A 268 -2.03 12.16 -15.16
N GLN A 269 -1.96 13.05 -14.18
CA GLN A 269 -0.81 13.89 -13.91
C GLN A 269 -0.13 13.45 -12.61
N LEU A 270 1.19 13.30 -12.65
CA LEU A 270 2.01 12.98 -11.48
C LEU A 270 2.62 14.27 -10.94
N LEU A 271 2.33 14.58 -9.68
CA LEU A 271 2.80 15.76 -8.97
C LEU A 271 3.80 15.32 -7.88
N PRO A 272 5.11 15.49 -8.09
CA PRO A 272 6.10 15.15 -7.08
C PRO A 272 5.92 15.98 -5.81
N ILE A 273 5.88 15.29 -4.67
CA ILE A 273 5.77 15.85 -3.34
C ILE A 273 6.95 15.40 -2.49
N GLY A 274 7.26 16.14 -1.43
CA GLY A 274 8.28 15.71 -0.49
C GLY A 274 8.11 16.30 0.90
N SER A 275 8.61 15.56 1.89
CA SER A 275 8.60 15.94 3.30
C SER A 275 9.85 16.72 3.70
N ASP A 276 9.67 17.85 4.38
CA ASP A 276 10.75 18.57 5.05
C ASP A 276 11.23 17.85 6.32
N THR A 277 12.23 18.39 7.01
CA THR A 277 12.80 17.77 8.23
C THR A 277 11.84 17.66 9.41
N HIS A 278 10.70 18.34 9.37
CA HIS A 278 9.65 18.29 10.39
C HIS A 278 8.47 17.40 9.98
N GLY A 279 8.52 16.80 8.79
CA GLY A 279 7.45 15.96 8.24
C GLY A 279 6.35 16.74 7.50
N LYS A 280 6.51 18.07 7.30
CA LYS A 280 5.59 18.87 6.49
C LYS A 280 5.77 18.51 5.02
N VAL A 281 4.67 18.36 4.30
CA VAL A 281 4.65 17.93 2.90
C VAL A 281 4.33 19.11 2.00
N ASP A 282 5.13 19.28 0.96
CA ASP A 282 4.95 20.29 -0.08
C ASP A 282 5.08 19.66 -1.47
N LEU A 283 4.56 20.35 -2.48
CA LEU A 283 5.00 20.11 -3.86
C LEU A 283 6.50 20.35 -3.96
N LEU A 284 7.22 19.44 -4.62
CA LEU A 284 8.65 19.63 -4.84
C LEU A 284 8.90 20.85 -5.74
N PRO A 285 9.99 21.62 -5.49
CA PRO A 285 10.38 22.70 -6.37
C PRO A 285 10.56 22.22 -7.83
N PRO A 286 10.26 23.04 -8.85
CA PRO A 286 10.21 22.60 -10.25
C PRO A 286 11.42 21.78 -10.72
N ASN A 287 12.64 22.23 -10.42
CA ASN A 287 13.87 21.52 -10.81
C ASN A 287 13.98 20.12 -10.17
N ARG A 288 13.53 19.97 -8.91
CA ARG A 288 13.56 18.68 -8.22
C ARG A 288 12.42 17.78 -8.70
N ALA A 289 11.23 18.35 -8.91
CA ALA A 289 10.10 17.63 -9.50
C ALA A 289 10.45 17.05 -10.88
N GLU A 290 11.07 17.85 -11.75
CA GLU A 290 11.53 17.40 -13.07
C GLU A 290 12.56 16.26 -12.97
N LEU A 291 13.49 16.34 -12.02
CA LEU A 291 14.46 15.28 -11.77
C LEU A 291 13.78 13.97 -11.34
N VAL A 292 12.84 14.04 -10.38
CA VAL A 292 12.08 12.88 -9.90
C VAL A 292 11.31 12.22 -11.04
N LEU A 293 10.61 13.00 -11.87
CA LEU A 293 9.86 12.49 -13.02
C LEU A 293 10.79 11.92 -14.10
N THR A 294 11.95 12.53 -14.33
CA THR A 294 12.96 12.01 -15.25
C THR A 294 13.49 10.66 -14.78
N GLN A 295 13.80 10.52 -13.49
CA GLN A 295 14.26 9.25 -12.92
C GLN A 295 13.17 8.17 -12.97
N LEU A 296 11.91 8.52 -12.66
CA LEU A 296 10.76 7.64 -12.83
C LEU A 296 10.67 7.15 -14.28
N ASN A 297 10.71 8.05 -15.25
CA ASN A 297 10.62 7.70 -16.68
C ASN A 297 11.79 6.82 -17.15
N GLN A 298 13.02 7.11 -16.72
CA GLN A 298 14.19 6.27 -17.00
C GLN A 298 14.04 4.86 -16.42
N ARG A 299 13.62 4.73 -15.16
CA ARG A 299 13.36 3.41 -14.56
C ARG A 299 12.23 2.67 -15.28
N SER A 300 11.19 3.39 -15.71
CA SER A 300 10.05 2.85 -16.45
C SER A 300 10.44 2.31 -17.82
N GLN A 301 11.31 3.03 -18.55
CA GLN A 301 11.86 2.56 -19.83
C GLN A 301 12.68 1.28 -19.65
N LEU A 302 13.47 1.18 -18.57
CA LEU A 302 14.20 -0.04 -18.24
C LEU A 302 13.26 -1.19 -17.88
N ALA A 303 12.20 -0.93 -17.11
CA ALA A 303 11.22 -1.92 -16.70
C ALA A 303 10.31 -2.40 -17.84
N ALA A 304 10.31 -1.73 -19.00
CA ALA A 304 9.56 -2.19 -20.17
C ALA A 304 10.10 -3.52 -20.73
N ASP A 305 11.37 -3.85 -20.47
CA ASP A 305 11.96 -5.15 -20.83
C ASP A 305 11.80 -6.16 -19.68
N PRO A 306 11.03 -7.25 -19.86
CA PRO A 306 10.88 -8.29 -18.85
C PRO A 306 12.19 -8.91 -18.39
N ALA A 307 13.21 -9.01 -19.26
CA ALA A 307 14.51 -9.55 -18.89
C ALA A 307 15.25 -8.63 -17.89
N VAL A 308 15.07 -7.32 -18.01
CA VAL A 308 15.61 -6.34 -17.07
C VAL A 308 14.91 -6.45 -15.72
N ILE A 309 13.58 -6.62 -15.69
CA ILE A 309 12.83 -6.87 -14.44
C ILE A 309 13.40 -8.12 -13.75
N GLU A 310 13.53 -9.24 -14.49
CA GLU A 310 14.04 -10.48 -13.93
C GLU A 310 15.47 -10.32 -13.39
N GLN A 311 16.36 -9.64 -14.13
CA GLN A 311 17.73 -9.40 -13.70
C GLN A 311 17.78 -8.53 -12.43
N LYS A 312 17.01 -7.43 -12.38
CA LYS A 312 16.93 -6.55 -11.20
C LYS A 312 16.37 -7.30 -10.00
N TRP A 313 15.38 -8.15 -10.22
CA TRP A 313 14.77 -8.98 -9.20
C TRP A 313 15.77 -9.97 -8.60
N VAL A 314 16.52 -10.69 -9.45
CA VAL A 314 17.57 -11.62 -9.01
C VAL A 314 18.66 -10.88 -8.22
N GLN A 315 19.08 -9.69 -8.67
CA GLN A 315 20.06 -8.86 -7.97
C GLN A 315 19.56 -8.43 -6.59
N PHE A 316 18.30 -7.99 -6.50
CA PHE A 316 17.68 -7.60 -5.24
C PHE A 316 17.57 -8.80 -4.28
N CYS A 317 17.10 -9.95 -4.77
CA CYS A 317 17.01 -11.20 -4.01
C CYS A 317 18.36 -11.66 -3.46
N ALA A 318 19.48 -11.41 -4.16
CA ALA A 318 20.81 -11.74 -3.66
C ALA A 318 21.18 -10.95 -2.39
N THR A 319 20.61 -9.76 -2.21
CA THR A 319 20.79 -8.92 -1.02
C THR A 319 19.79 -9.28 0.07
N LEU A 320 18.49 -9.21 -0.24
CA LEU A 320 17.42 -9.43 0.73
C LEU A 320 17.38 -10.89 1.21
N GLY A 321 17.71 -11.85 0.35
CA GLY A 321 17.79 -13.26 0.70
C GLY A 321 18.80 -13.57 1.81
N ASN A 322 19.87 -12.77 1.97
CA ASN A 322 20.80 -12.95 3.09
C ASN A 322 20.17 -12.61 4.45
N GLN A 323 19.11 -11.81 4.45
CA GLN A 323 18.36 -11.41 5.63
C GLN A 323 17.19 -12.37 5.88
N ASN A 324 16.42 -12.69 4.84
CA ASN A 324 15.18 -13.46 4.98
C ASN A 324 15.39 -14.97 5.06
N LEU A 325 16.42 -15.54 4.39
CA LEU A 325 16.66 -16.98 4.44
C LEU A 325 16.99 -17.50 5.85
N PRO A 326 17.84 -16.82 6.67
CA PRO A 326 18.01 -17.19 8.07
C PRO A 326 16.69 -17.31 8.83
N HIS A 327 15.81 -16.32 8.71
CA HIS A 327 14.49 -16.33 9.35
C HIS A 327 13.62 -17.49 8.86
N ALA A 328 13.54 -17.68 7.54
CA ALA A 328 12.79 -18.78 6.92
C ALA A 328 13.30 -20.17 7.35
N PHE A 329 14.58 -20.26 7.70
CA PHE A 329 15.20 -21.48 8.20
C PHE A 329 15.26 -21.59 9.73
N GLY A 330 14.58 -20.72 10.47
CA GLY A 330 14.49 -20.78 11.93
C GLY A 330 15.78 -20.38 12.66
N LEU A 331 16.69 -19.64 12.00
CA LEU A 331 17.87 -19.11 12.64
C LEU A 331 17.50 -17.87 13.49
N GLY A 332 17.89 -17.88 14.77
CA GLY A 332 17.65 -16.75 15.68
C GLY A 332 18.37 -15.45 15.25
N LEU A 333 18.01 -14.33 15.89
CA LEU A 333 18.52 -12.99 15.56
C LEU A 333 20.05 -12.91 15.44
N TRP A 334 20.78 -13.57 16.34
CA TRP A 334 22.24 -13.61 16.33
C TRP A 334 22.79 -14.34 15.11
N ALA A 335 22.21 -15.50 14.76
CA ALA A 335 22.60 -16.25 13.58
C ALA A 335 22.28 -15.49 12.28
N THR A 336 21.18 -14.72 12.26
CA THR A 336 20.86 -13.82 11.13
C THR A 336 21.88 -12.70 10.98
N ARG A 337 22.25 -12.02 12.09
CA ARG A 337 23.31 -10.99 12.08
C ARG A 337 24.65 -11.54 11.62
N ILE A 338 25.04 -12.72 12.12
CA ILE A 338 26.26 -13.40 11.70
C ILE A 338 26.19 -13.78 10.21
N ASN A 339 25.06 -14.32 9.74
CA ASN A 339 24.88 -14.66 8.33
C ASN A 339 25.01 -13.43 7.42
N LYS A 340 24.48 -12.27 7.85
CA LYS A 340 24.63 -10.99 7.15
C LYS A 340 26.10 -10.57 7.07
N LEU A 341 26.83 -10.62 8.19
CA LEU A 341 28.27 -10.31 8.23
C LEU A 341 29.08 -11.24 7.33
N LEU A 342 28.75 -12.53 7.31
CA LEU A 342 29.41 -13.54 6.49
C LEU A 342 28.87 -13.63 5.05
N LYS A 343 28.07 -12.66 4.60
CA LYS A 343 27.51 -12.60 3.22
C LYS A 343 26.82 -13.92 2.80
N GLY A 344 26.02 -14.48 3.70
CA GLY A 344 25.22 -15.68 3.44
C GLY A 344 25.95 -17.02 3.66
N LEU A 345 27.20 -17.01 4.14
CA LEU A 345 27.99 -18.25 4.29
C LEU A 345 27.36 -19.24 5.26
N LEU A 346 26.76 -18.76 6.35
CA LEU A 346 26.14 -19.62 7.37
C LEU A 346 24.98 -20.42 6.76
N VAL A 347 24.08 -19.77 6.02
CA VAL A 347 22.99 -20.46 5.31
C VAL A 347 23.53 -21.39 4.22
N LYS A 348 24.62 -21.01 3.52
CA LYS A 348 25.24 -21.88 2.50
C LYS A 348 25.84 -23.16 3.10
N LEU A 349 26.45 -23.07 4.28
CA LEU A 349 27.06 -24.20 4.98
C LEU A 349 26.01 -25.10 5.64
N LEU A 350 25.02 -24.49 6.33
CA LEU A 350 24.00 -25.24 7.08
C LEU A 350 22.91 -25.83 6.18
N TYR A 351 22.64 -25.23 5.01
CA TYR A 351 21.58 -25.65 4.09
C TYR A 351 22.12 -26.11 2.74
N THR A 352 22.17 -27.42 2.58
CA THR A 352 22.54 -28.12 1.35
C THR A 352 21.59 -27.80 0.20
N ARG A 353 22.02 -28.06 -1.05
CA ARG A 353 21.16 -27.96 -2.24
C ARG A 353 19.87 -28.76 -2.06
N LYS A 354 19.93 -29.95 -1.46
CA LYS A 354 18.76 -30.79 -1.19
C LYS A 354 17.76 -30.10 -0.27
N GLN A 355 18.21 -29.55 0.86
CA GLN A 355 17.34 -28.84 1.80
C GLN A 355 16.69 -27.60 1.17
N LYS A 356 17.45 -26.84 0.36
CA LYS A 356 16.92 -25.68 -0.39
C LYS A 356 15.84 -26.10 -1.40
N MET A 357 16.04 -27.20 -2.12
CA MET A 357 15.04 -27.72 -3.05
C MET A 357 13.77 -28.19 -2.32
N ILE A 358 13.91 -28.82 -1.16
CA ILE A 358 12.77 -29.23 -0.33
C ILE A 358 12.00 -27.99 0.15
N ALA A 359 12.68 -27.01 0.76
CA ALA A 359 12.06 -25.78 1.22
C ALA A 359 11.35 -25.03 0.08
N MET A 360 11.99 -24.93 -1.08
CA MET A 360 11.39 -24.32 -2.27
C MET A 360 10.15 -25.08 -2.74
N ASN A 361 10.16 -26.41 -2.73
CA ASN A 361 8.98 -27.21 -3.09
C ASN A 361 7.82 -27.02 -2.09
N VAL A 362 8.14 -26.95 -0.79
CA VAL A 362 7.16 -26.71 0.27
C VAL A 362 6.50 -25.33 0.12
N ILE A 363 7.29 -24.30 -0.20
CA ILE A 363 6.77 -22.93 -0.37
C ILE A 363 5.98 -22.78 -1.69
N ARG A 364 6.48 -23.34 -2.79
CA ARG A 364 5.87 -23.18 -4.13
C ARG A 364 4.59 -24.00 -4.31
N CYS A 365 4.55 -25.22 -3.79
CA CYS A 365 3.37 -26.06 -3.91
C CYS A 365 2.26 -25.50 -3.01
N ALA A 366 1.12 -25.12 -3.60
CA ALA A 366 0.00 -24.52 -2.86
C ALA A 366 -0.47 -25.40 -1.68
N ALA A 367 -0.65 -26.70 -1.91
CA ALA A 367 -1.06 -27.64 -0.88
C ALA A 367 -0.04 -27.77 0.27
N HIS A 368 1.26 -27.87 -0.05
CA HIS A 368 2.28 -27.91 1.00
C HIS A 368 2.37 -26.60 1.78
N ARG A 369 2.27 -25.46 1.09
CA ARG A 369 2.30 -24.13 1.71
C ARG A 369 1.12 -23.97 2.67
N GLU A 370 -0.08 -24.35 2.26
CA GLU A 370 -1.29 -24.31 3.09
C GLU A 370 -1.11 -25.15 4.36
N VAL A 371 -0.67 -26.41 4.25
CA VAL A 371 -0.40 -27.27 5.40
C VAL A 371 0.57 -26.62 6.40
N ILE A 372 1.66 -26.02 5.90
CA ILE A 372 2.66 -25.36 6.75
C ILE A 372 2.09 -24.10 7.41
N LEU A 373 1.40 -23.23 6.66
CA LEU A 373 0.80 -22.02 7.19
C LEU A 373 -0.21 -22.34 8.29
N THR A 374 -1.15 -23.27 8.03
CA THR A 374 -2.13 -23.71 9.03
C THR A 374 -1.44 -24.27 10.28
N SER A 375 -0.37 -25.06 10.11
CA SER A 375 0.38 -25.62 11.25
C SER A 375 1.05 -24.52 12.10
N LEU A 376 1.62 -23.49 11.45
CA LEU A 376 2.26 -22.36 12.13
C LEU A 376 1.24 -21.46 12.86
N GLU A 377 0.09 -21.20 12.23
CA GLU A 377 -1.01 -20.43 12.82
C GLU A 377 -1.60 -21.11 14.06
N GLN A 378 -1.74 -22.44 14.06
CA GLN A 378 -2.20 -23.14 15.27
C GLN A 378 -1.17 -23.09 16.40
N ALA A 379 0.12 -23.11 16.06
CA ALA A 379 1.20 -23.05 17.04
C ALA A 379 1.40 -21.64 17.64
N SER A 380 0.99 -20.59 16.94
CA SER A 380 1.13 -19.20 17.41
C SER A 380 -0.04 -18.70 18.26
N LYS A 381 -1.17 -19.43 18.29
CA LYS A 381 -2.30 -19.09 19.16
C LYS A 381 -1.87 -19.21 20.64
N PRO A 382 -2.25 -18.25 21.51
CA PRO A 382 -2.04 -18.40 22.94
C PRO A 382 -2.73 -19.68 23.41
N ALA A 383 -2.05 -20.45 24.27
CA ALA A 383 -2.64 -21.64 24.86
C ALA A 383 -3.99 -21.27 25.49
N GLN A 384 -5.07 -21.90 25.05
CA GLN A 384 -6.37 -21.73 25.70
C GLN A 384 -6.15 -22.07 27.18
N ALA A 385 -6.46 -21.12 28.06
CA ALA A 385 -6.57 -21.40 29.48
C ALA A 385 -7.54 -22.58 29.58
N SER A 386 -7.03 -23.72 30.06
CA SER A 386 -7.90 -24.85 30.34
C SER A 386 -8.83 -24.38 31.45
N ASP A 387 -10.12 -24.30 31.14
CA ASP A 387 -11.16 -24.15 32.15
C ASP A 387 -11.03 -25.35 33.09
N GLY A 388 -10.44 -25.09 34.27
CA GLY A 388 -10.24 -26.03 35.37
C GLY A 388 -11.20 -25.75 36.50
#